data_AF-A0A2G2DH76-F1
#
_entry.id   AF-A0A2G2DH76-F1
#
_cell.length_a   1.000
_cell.length_b   1.000
_cell.length_c   1.000
_cell.angle_alpha   90.00
_cell.angle_beta   90.00
_cell.angle_gamma   90.00
#
_symmetry.space_group_name_H-M   'P 1'
#
loop_
_entity.id
_entity.type
_entity.pdbx_description
1 polymer ?
#
loop_
_entity_poly.entity_id
_entity_poly.type
_entity_poly.pdbx_seq_one_letter_code
_entity_poly.pdbx_strand_id
1 'polypeptide(L)'
;MKRGKTIFIVCHCLLNSNAKVYPLADTKGVYTDDLASLLQNGVGLVQLPCPETCYLGMNRWGMTKEQYDHKAYRDFCKMLLTPTMLQITAFAKEGYSISGVAGMDGSPNCGINTTCIGYCGGAICANNEKDLTKDFKTVAGRGLFIEIFAELLRAEGIAPSFISLHHETTTLSDQTGDKIDEI
;
A
#
# COMPACT_ATOMS: atom_id res chain seq x y z
N MET A 1 30.22 -4.41 16.92
CA MET A 1 29.35 -4.63 15.74
C MET A 1 28.46 -3.41 15.53
N LYS A 2 28.42 -2.80 14.34
CA LYS A 2 27.60 -1.59 14.06
C LYS A 2 26.20 -1.96 13.54
N ARG A 3 25.31 -2.46 14.40
CA ARG A 3 23.89 -2.72 14.04
C ARG A 3 22.99 -1.81 14.86
N GLY A 4 22.14 -1.03 14.20
CA GLY A 4 21.15 -0.15 14.86
C GLY A 4 19.98 -0.91 15.51
N LYS A 5 19.73 -2.16 15.09
CA LYS A 5 18.66 -3.04 15.60
C LYS A 5 17.24 -2.46 15.56
N THR A 6 16.99 -1.46 14.72
CA THR A 6 15.66 -0.88 14.48
C THR A 6 15.26 -1.16 13.04
N ILE A 7 14.08 -1.75 12.86
CA ILE A 7 13.48 -2.10 11.57
C ILE A 7 12.16 -1.37 11.44
N PHE A 8 11.95 -0.74 10.29
CA PHE A 8 10.69 -0.11 9.91
C PHE A 8 10.17 -0.76 8.63
N ILE A 9 8.89 -1.09 8.61
CA ILE A 9 8.25 -1.80 7.51
C ILE A 9 7.54 -0.80 6.60
N VAL A 10 7.65 -0.96 5.29
CA VAL A 10 7.05 0.00 4.32
C VAL A 10 6.28 -0.74 3.23
N CYS A 11 5.09 -0.25 2.89
CA CYS A 11 4.37 -0.67 1.70
C CYS A 11 5.19 -0.41 0.43
N HIS A 12 5.06 -1.31 -0.56
CA HIS A 12 5.89 -1.28 -1.77
C HIS A 12 5.92 0.08 -2.47
N CYS A 13 4.76 0.74 -2.58
CA CYS A 13 4.62 2.01 -3.31
C CYS A 13 5.48 3.13 -2.71
N LEU A 14 5.76 3.14 -1.41
CA LEU A 14 6.64 4.14 -0.77
C LEU A 14 8.09 4.05 -1.29
N LEU A 15 8.53 2.86 -1.69
CA LEU A 15 9.85 2.62 -2.29
C LEU A 15 9.81 2.51 -3.81
N ASN A 16 8.63 2.38 -4.42
CA ASN A 16 8.47 2.26 -5.86
C ASN A 16 7.05 2.65 -6.30
N SER A 17 6.85 3.94 -6.53
CA SER A 17 5.63 4.57 -7.04
C SER A 17 5.16 3.98 -8.37
N ASN A 18 6.06 3.37 -9.15
CA ASN A 18 5.71 2.68 -10.40
C ASN A 18 4.74 1.49 -10.18
N ALA A 19 4.54 1.00 -8.95
CA ALA A 19 3.54 -0.02 -8.64
C ALA A 19 2.11 0.55 -8.47
N LYS A 20 1.95 1.88 -8.36
CA LYS A 20 0.64 2.52 -8.29
C LYS A 20 -0.09 2.35 -9.62
N VAL A 21 -1.41 2.23 -9.53
CA VAL A 21 -2.25 2.20 -10.73
C VAL A 21 -2.13 3.53 -11.47
N TYR A 22 -2.10 3.49 -12.79
CA TYR A 22 -2.08 4.70 -13.62
C TYR A 22 -3.40 5.48 -13.43
N PRO A 23 -3.39 6.82 -13.33
CA PRO A 23 -2.22 7.73 -13.38
C PRO A 23 -1.73 8.17 -11.99
N LEU A 24 -2.02 7.43 -10.91
CA LEU A 24 -1.92 7.94 -9.54
C LEU A 24 -0.49 8.11 -8.99
N ALA A 25 0.54 7.75 -9.75
CA ALA A 25 1.93 7.95 -9.35
C ALA A 25 2.27 9.45 -9.39
N ASP A 26 2.69 10.01 -8.27
CA ASP A 26 3.06 11.43 -8.10
C ASP A 26 4.57 11.64 -7.87
N THR A 27 5.36 10.56 -7.84
CA THR A 27 6.84 10.56 -7.92
C THR A 27 7.33 9.48 -8.88
N LYS A 28 8.54 9.64 -9.42
CA LYS A 28 9.17 8.71 -10.38
C LYS A 28 9.51 7.34 -9.78
N GLY A 29 9.65 7.25 -8.46
CA GLY A 29 10.12 6.03 -7.80
C GLY A 29 9.92 6.05 -6.30
N VAL A 30 10.93 6.46 -5.55
CA VAL A 30 10.88 6.46 -4.08
C VAL A 30 10.23 7.76 -3.58
N TYR A 31 9.40 7.66 -2.55
CA TYR A 31 8.92 8.79 -1.76
C TYR A 31 10.02 9.24 -0.79
N THR A 32 11.04 9.92 -1.31
CA THR A 32 12.25 10.25 -0.55
C THR A 32 11.99 11.17 0.63
N ASP A 33 11.09 12.13 0.47
CA ASP A 33 10.78 13.13 1.51
C ASP A 33 10.09 12.46 2.70
N ASP A 34 9.14 11.58 2.43
CA ASP A 34 8.43 10.80 3.44
C ASP A 34 9.34 9.84 4.21
N LEU A 35 10.37 9.30 3.54
CA LEU A 35 11.30 8.33 4.13
C LEU A 35 12.58 8.97 4.70
N ALA A 36 12.82 10.26 4.44
CA ALA A 36 14.10 10.93 4.73
C ALA A 36 14.51 10.79 6.20
N SER A 37 13.57 10.98 7.14
CA SER A 37 13.84 10.88 8.57
C SER A 37 14.29 9.47 8.98
N LEU A 38 13.67 8.42 8.43
CA LEU A 38 14.04 7.03 8.72
C LEU A 38 15.46 6.74 8.21
N LEU A 39 15.77 7.19 6.99
CA LEU A 39 17.07 6.99 6.35
C LEU A 39 18.19 7.71 7.11
N GLN A 40 17.97 8.98 7.48
CA GLN A 40 18.95 9.79 8.23
C GLN A 40 19.25 9.21 9.62
N ASN A 41 18.25 8.60 10.26
CA ASN A 41 18.41 7.93 11.56
C ASN A 41 19.01 6.52 11.46
N GLY A 42 19.38 6.05 10.27
CA GLY A 42 19.99 4.75 10.05
C GLY A 42 19.04 3.57 10.33
N VAL A 43 17.74 3.79 10.19
CA VAL A 43 16.71 2.75 10.38
C VAL A 43 16.74 1.77 9.20
N GLY A 44 16.76 0.47 9.49
CA GLY A 44 16.66 -0.55 8.46
C GLY A 44 15.23 -0.65 7.92
N LEU A 45 15.08 -0.78 6.61
CA LEU A 45 13.76 -0.91 5.97
C LEU A 45 13.48 -2.35 5.56
N VAL A 46 12.27 -2.83 5.84
CA VAL A 46 11.71 -4.07 5.27
C VAL A 46 10.56 -3.70 4.35
N GLN A 47 10.70 -4.02 3.07
CA GLN A 47 9.68 -3.74 2.07
C GLN A 47 8.61 -4.84 2.07
N LEU A 48 7.34 -4.45 2.15
CA LEU A 48 6.21 -5.34 1.86
C LEU A 48 6.04 -5.49 0.34
N PRO A 49 5.62 -6.66 -0.16
CA PRO A 49 5.23 -6.82 -1.56
C PRO A 49 3.99 -5.98 -1.88
N CYS A 50 3.81 -5.59 -3.15
CA CYS A 50 2.58 -4.93 -3.60
C CYS A 50 1.51 -6.00 -3.88
N PRO A 51 0.44 -6.09 -3.09
CA PRO A 51 -0.56 -7.14 -3.28
C PRO A 51 -1.35 -6.94 -4.59
N GLU A 52 -1.44 -5.72 -5.10
CA GLU A 52 -2.18 -5.40 -6.31
C GLU A 52 -1.38 -5.77 -7.56
N THR A 53 -0.09 -5.40 -7.63
CA THR A 53 0.80 -5.81 -8.73
C THR A 53 0.98 -7.33 -8.76
N CYS A 54 1.12 -7.98 -7.61
CA CYS A 54 1.30 -9.43 -7.57
C CYS A 54 0.02 -10.21 -7.94
N TYR A 55 -1.17 -9.63 -7.72
CA TYR A 55 -2.44 -10.29 -8.02
C TYR A 55 -2.96 -9.98 -9.43
N LEU A 56 -2.87 -8.72 -9.88
CA LEU A 56 -3.46 -8.25 -11.13
C LEU A 56 -2.43 -7.89 -12.21
N GLY A 57 -1.15 -7.78 -11.85
CA GLY A 57 -0.14 -7.17 -12.70
C GLY A 57 -0.28 -5.65 -12.80
N MET A 58 0.45 -5.05 -13.74
CA MET A 58 0.43 -3.60 -13.96
C MET A 58 -0.68 -3.13 -14.90
N ASN A 59 -1.19 -3.99 -15.78
CA ASN A 59 -2.30 -3.66 -16.67
C ASN A 59 -3.64 -3.88 -15.95
N ARG A 60 -3.91 -3.04 -14.95
CA ARG A 60 -5.07 -3.14 -14.05
C ARG A 60 -5.83 -1.83 -13.95
N TRP A 61 -7.10 -1.91 -13.56
CA TRP A 61 -7.90 -0.75 -13.16
C TRP A 61 -7.73 -0.43 -11.69
N GLY A 62 -8.13 0.80 -11.31
CA GLY A 62 -8.38 1.15 -9.92
C GLY A 62 -9.53 0.31 -9.38
N MET A 63 -9.37 -0.20 -8.16
CA MET A 63 -10.38 -1.02 -7.48
C MET A 63 -10.54 -0.51 -6.05
N THR A 64 -11.74 -0.65 -5.53
CA THR A 64 -12.09 -0.34 -4.13
C THR A 64 -11.83 -1.54 -3.22
N LYS A 65 -11.82 -1.32 -1.90
CA LYS A 65 -11.52 -2.36 -0.91
C LYS A 65 -12.45 -3.56 -1.03
N GLU A 66 -13.75 -3.35 -1.21
CA GLU A 66 -14.75 -4.43 -1.30
C GLU A 66 -14.56 -5.31 -2.53
N GLN A 67 -13.96 -4.80 -3.61
CA GLN A 67 -13.65 -5.62 -4.78
C GLN A 67 -12.50 -6.60 -4.52
N TYR A 68 -11.61 -6.26 -3.58
CA TYR A 68 -10.55 -7.16 -3.10
C TYR A 68 -11.00 -8.03 -1.93
N ASP A 69 -12.06 -7.65 -1.21
CA ASP A 69 -12.49 -8.34 0.01
C ASP A 69 -13.28 -9.62 -0.28
N HIS A 70 -12.57 -10.63 -0.78
CA HIS A 70 -13.07 -11.97 -0.96
C HIS A 70 -12.05 -13.01 -0.51
N LYS A 71 -12.52 -14.21 -0.17
CA LYS A 71 -11.70 -15.26 0.46
C LYS A 71 -10.41 -15.56 -0.31
N ALA A 72 -10.50 -15.74 -1.63
CA ALA A 72 -9.34 -16.08 -2.46
C ALA A 72 -8.24 -15.00 -2.41
N TYR A 73 -8.60 -13.71 -2.40
CA TYR A 73 -7.63 -12.64 -2.29
C TYR A 73 -7.04 -12.54 -0.87
N ARG A 74 -7.86 -12.72 0.18
CA ARG A 74 -7.35 -12.77 1.56
C ARG A 74 -6.33 -13.91 1.75
N ASP A 75 -6.60 -15.08 1.20
CA ASP A 75 -5.68 -16.23 1.25
C ASP A 75 -4.40 -15.95 0.45
N PHE A 76 -4.54 -15.32 -0.73
CA PHE A 76 -3.40 -14.85 -1.52
C PHE A 76 -2.53 -13.85 -0.73
N CYS A 77 -3.12 -12.87 -0.04
CA CYS A 77 -2.38 -11.90 0.77
C CYS A 77 -1.58 -12.58 1.90
N LYS A 78 -2.16 -13.57 2.57
CA LYS A 78 -1.45 -14.35 3.62
C LYS A 78 -0.27 -15.12 3.05
N MET A 79 -0.46 -15.78 1.90
CA MET A 79 0.63 -16.45 1.18
C MET A 79 1.73 -15.46 0.80
N LEU A 80 1.35 -14.32 0.20
CA LEU A 80 2.26 -13.29 -0.26
C LEU A 80 3.09 -12.67 0.88
N LEU A 81 2.52 -12.54 2.08
CA LEU A 81 3.20 -12.01 3.27
C LEU A 81 4.16 -13.01 3.92
N THR A 82 4.08 -14.30 3.60
CA THR A 82 4.85 -15.35 4.29
C THR A 82 6.36 -15.09 4.29
N PRO A 83 7.02 -14.77 3.15
CA PRO A 83 8.47 -14.52 3.15
C PRO A 83 8.87 -13.30 3.97
N THR A 84 8.04 -12.26 4.00
CA THR A 84 8.32 -11.05 4.78
C THR A 84 8.09 -11.28 6.27
N MET A 85 7.06 -12.04 6.64
CA MET A 85 6.83 -12.46 8.03
C MET A 85 7.99 -13.28 8.58
N LEU A 86 8.58 -14.18 7.79
CA LEU A 86 9.79 -14.94 8.20
C LEU A 86 10.97 -14.00 8.54
N GLN A 87 11.15 -12.91 7.80
CA GLN A 87 12.20 -11.93 8.09
C GLN A 87 11.88 -11.12 9.35
N ILE A 88 10.63 -10.64 9.47
CA ILE A 88 10.20 -9.83 10.61
C ILE A 88 10.32 -10.61 11.92
N THR A 89 9.86 -11.87 11.95
CA THR A 89 9.95 -12.72 13.15
C THR A 89 11.39 -13.06 13.50
N ALA A 90 12.26 -13.29 12.50
CA ALA A 90 13.68 -13.49 12.73
C ALA A 90 14.33 -12.26 13.38
N PHE A 91 14.02 -11.05 12.93
CA PHE A 91 14.49 -9.81 13.57
C PHE A 91 13.97 -9.69 15.00
N ALA A 92 12.65 -9.85 15.21
CA ALA A 92 12.03 -9.73 16.52
C ALA A 92 12.65 -10.72 17.53
N LYS A 93 12.87 -11.98 17.13
CA LYS A 93 13.49 -13.02 17.96
C LYS A 93 14.91 -12.67 18.41
N GLU A 94 15.67 -11.96 17.59
CA GLU A 94 17.04 -11.50 17.90
C GLU A 94 17.09 -10.14 18.63
N GLY A 95 15.93 -9.69 19.14
CA GLY A 95 15.77 -8.48 19.94
C GLY A 95 15.86 -7.20 19.13
N TYR A 96 15.49 -7.22 17.85
CA TYR A 96 15.35 -6.00 17.06
C TYR A 96 14.01 -5.33 17.36
N SER A 97 14.01 -4.01 17.39
CA SER A 97 12.79 -3.22 17.49
C SER A 97 12.12 -3.12 16.12
N ILE A 98 10.90 -3.64 15.99
CA ILE A 98 10.03 -3.38 14.85
C ILE A 98 9.27 -2.09 15.14
N SER A 99 9.82 -0.95 14.73
CA SER A 99 9.40 0.37 15.22
C SER A 99 8.13 0.91 14.57
N GLY A 100 7.78 0.43 13.38
CA GLY A 100 6.57 0.88 12.70
C GLY A 100 6.31 0.21 11.36
N VAL A 101 5.12 0.47 10.83
CA VAL A 101 4.65 0.10 9.50
C VAL A 101 4.12 1.37 8.82
N ALA A 102 4.60 1.68 7.63
CA ALA A 102 4.04 2.73 6.80
C ALA A 102 3.27 2.22 5.59
N GLY A 103 2.13 2.84 5.37
CA GLY A 103 1.28 2.64 4.20
C GLY A 103 0.87 3.97 3.58
N MET A 104 -0.20 3.93 2.78
CA MET A 104 -0.66 5.03 1.96
C MET A 104 -2.17 5.18 2.07
N ASP A 105 -2.62 6.25 2.70
CA ASP A 105 -4.03 6.51 2.99
C ASP A 105 -4.83 6.73 1.70
N GLY A 106 -6.05 6.18 1.66
CA GLY A 106 -6.91 6.13 0.48
C GLY A 106 -6.79 4.82 -0.31
N SER A 107 -5.68 4.09 -0.16
CA SER A 107 -5.48 2.81 -0.84
C SER A 107 -6.47 1.73 -0.36
N PRO A 108 -7.03 0.90 -1.26
CA PRO A 108 -7.89 -0.23 -0.89
C PRO A 108 -7.14 -1.31 -0.09
N ASN A 109 -5.82 -1.40 -0.26
CA ASN A 109 -4.99 -2.43 0.34
C ASN A 109 -3.98 -1.89 1.36
N CYS A 110 -3.32 -0.79 1.03
CA CYS A 110 -2.22 -0.21 1.81
C CYS A 110 -2.64 0.94 2.73
N GLY A 111 -3.94 1.27 2.80
CA GLY A 111 -4.49 2.33 3.65
C GLY A 111 -4.25 2.08 5.14
N ILE A 112 -3.88 3.11 5.89
CA ILE A 112 -3.58 3.02 7.32
C ILE A 112 -4.75 3.55 8.16
N ASN A 113 -5.14 4.79 7.91
CA ASN A 113 -6.26 5.47 8.58
C ASN A 113 -7.50 5.52 7.69
N THR A 114 -7.32 5.57 6.37
CA THR A 114 -8.42 5.62 5.40
C THR A 114 -8.23 4.66 4.24
N THR A 115 -9.36 4.26 3.66
CA THR A 115 -9.44 3.37 2.49
C THR A 115 -10.59 3.81 1.58
N CYS A 116 -10.73 3.22 0.41
CA CYS A 116 -11.76 3.59 -0.57
C CYS A 116 -12.80 2.49 -0.77
N ILE A 117 -14.07 2.91 -0.87
CA ILE A 117 -15.23 2.07 -1.17
C ILE A 117 -16.12 2.75 -2.22
N GLY A 118 -17.14 2.05 -2.72
CA GLY A 118 -18.14 2.58 -3.64
C GLY A 118 -18.22 1.86 -4.99
N TYR A 119 -17.86 0.57 -5.06
CA TYR A 119 -18.02 -0.18 -6.31
C TYR A 119 -19.50 -0.27 -6.71
N CYS A 120 -19.84 0.32 -7.85
CA CYS A 120 -21.21 0.33 -8.40
C CYS A 120 -21.36 -0.54 -9.66
N GLY A 121 -20.36 -1.37 -9.97
CA GLY A 121 -20.33 -2.17 -11.20
C GLY A 121 -19.51 -1.52 -12.31
N GLY A 122 -19.47 -2.19 -13.47
CA GLY A 122 -18.83 -1.72 -14.70
C GLY A 122 -18.98 -2.78 -15.78
N ALA A 123 -19.17 -2.38 -17.03
CA ALA A 123 -19.30 -3.31 -18.14
C ALA A 123 -18.61 -2.76 -19.39
N ILE A 124 -17.75 -3.58 -19.97
CA ILE A 124 -17.22 -3.34 -21.31
C ILE A 124 -18.44 -3.42 -22.25
N CYS A 125 -18.71 -2.34 -22.99
CA CYS A 125 -19.87 -2.17 -23.87
C CYS A 125 -21.23 -1.84 -23.21
N ALA A 126 -21.27 -1.41 -21.94
CA ALA A 126 -22.47 -0.72 -21.47
C ALA A 126 -22.58 0.64 -22.16
N ASN A 127 -23.61 0.84 -22.97
CA ASN A 127 -23.91 2.11 -23.64
C ASN A 127 -24.46 3.18 -22.69
N ASN A 128 -24.33 2.98 -21.38
CA ASN A 128 -24.91 3.84 -20.37
C ASN A 128 -23.78 4.67 -19.79
N GLU A 129 -23.81 5.98 -20.02
CA GLU A 129 -22.94 7.02 -19.46
C GLU A 129 -23.12 7.17 -17.94
N LYS A 130 -23.22 6.06 -17.20
CA LYS A 130 -23.28 6.11 -15.75
C LYS A 130 -21.89 6.46 -15.23
N ASP A 131 -21.79 7.59 -14.56
CA ASP A 131 -20.63 7.94 -13.76
C ASP A 131 -20.41 6.87 -12.68
N LEU A 132 -19.43 5.99 -12.93
CA LEU A 132 -19.08 4.89 -12.04
C LEU A 132 -18.37 5.37 -10.76
N THR A 133 -18.02 6.66 -10.69
CA THR A 133 -17.34 7.27 -9.54
C THR A 133 -18.31 7.93 -8.57
N LYS A 134 -19.61 8.01 -8.91
CA LYS A 134 -20.62 8.70 -8.08
C LYS A 134 -20.67 8.21 -6.63
N ASP A 135 -20.55 6.90 -6.43
CA ASP A 135 -20.61 6.29 -5.10
C ASP A 135 -19.22 6.09 -4.47
N PHE A 136 -18.15 6.42 -5.21
CA PHE A 136 -16.78 6.35 -4.71
C PHE A 136 -16.59 7.31 -3.54
N LYS A 137 -16.02 6.80 -2.46
CA LYS A 137 -15.71 7.60 -1.28
C LYS A 137 -14.54 7.01 -0.50
N THR A 138 -13.74 7.92 0.05
CA THR A 138 -12.74 7.60 1.06
C THR A 138 -13.41 7.54 2.42
N VAL A 139 -13.22 6.44 3.14
CA VAL A 139 -13.79 6.18 4.47
C VAL A 139 -12.69 5.89 5.48
N ALA A 140 -12.96 6.13 6.76
CA ALA A 140 -12.06 5.73 7.83
C ALA A 140 -11.96 4.19 7.90
N GLY A 141 -10.73 3.68 8.03
CA GLY A 141 -10.44 2.25 8.08
C GLY A 141 -9.12 1.91 7.40
N ARG A 142 -8.62 0.70 7.68
CA ARG A 142 -7.42 0.16 7.04
C ARG A 142 -7.76 -0.44 5.68
N GLY A 143 -6.78 -0.42 4.78
CA GLY A 143 -6.81 -1.25 3.59
C GLY A 143 -6.71 -2.74 3.95
N LEU A 144 -7.26 -3.58 3.08
CA LEU A 144 -7.43 -5.00 3.35
C LEU A 144 -6.10 -5.73 3.63
N PHE A 145 -5.05 -5.41 2.86
CA PHE A 145 -3.73 -6.02 3.05
C PHE A 145 -3.10 -5.64 4.39
N ILE A 146 -3.24 -4.38 4.82
CA ILE A 146 -2.77 -3.93 6.14
C ILE A 146 -3.55 -4.61 7.28
N GLU A 147 -4.86 -4.83 7.14
CA GLU A 147 -5.65 -5.57 8.14
C GLU A 147 -5.11 -6.98 8.35
N ILE A 148 -4.91 -7.72 7.25
CA ILE A 148 -4.36 -9.08 7.29
C ILE A 148 -2.95 -9.07 7.86
N PHE A 149 -2.12 -8.12 7.47
CA PHE A 149 -0.76 -8.01 7.98
C PHE A 149 -0.72 -7.71 9.48
N ALA A 150 -1.57 -6.82 9.97
CA ALA A 150 -1.69 -6.52 11.39
C ALA A 150 -2.16 -7.73 12.22
N GLU A 151 -3.04 -8.56 11.68
CA GLU A 151 -3.44 -9.83 12.30
C GLU A 151 -2.26 -10.82 12.41
N LEU A 152 -1.48 -10.97 11.33
CA LEU A 152 -0.30 -11.85 11.31
C LEU A 152 0.78 -11.38 12.30
N LEU A 153 1.06 -10.08 12.36
CA LEU A 153 1.99 -9.51 13.34
C LEU A 153 1.52 -9.77 14.78
N ARG A 154 0.22 -9.56 15.05
CA ARG A 154 -0.37 -9.79 16.37
C ARG A 154 -0.28 -11.25 16.80
N ALA A 155 -0.47 -12.19 15.88
CA ALA A 155 -0.33 -13.62 16.15
C ALA A 155 1.10 -14.00 16.61
N GLU A 156 2.11 -13.25 16.16
CA GLU A 156 3.51 -13.39 16.55
C GLU A 156 3.89 -12.52 17.78
N GLY A 157 2.92 -11.83 18.40
CA GLY A 157 3.18 -10.93 19.54
C GLY A 157 3.91 -9.64 19.16
N ILE A 158 3.92 -9.27 17.87
CA ILE A 158 4.58 -8.06 17.35
C ILE A 158 3.52 -6.97 17.18
N ALA A 159 3.71 -5.82 17.83
CA ALA A 159 2.75 -4.72 17.86
C ALA A 159 3.41 -3.37 17.49
N PRO A 160 3.73 -3.13 16.21
CA PRO A 160 4.33 -1.89 15.77
C PRO A 160 3.28 -0.77 15.66
N SER A 161 3.75 0.48 15.63
CA SER A 161 2.90 1.62 15.25
C SER A 161 2.59 1.58 13.76
N PHE A 162 1.35 1.92 13.38
CA PHE A 162 0.96 2.08 11.98
C PHE A 162 0.86 3.58 11.67
N ILE A 163 1.57 4.03 10.64
CA ILE A 163 1.71 5.44 10.31
C ILE A 163 1.37 5.63 8.83
N SER A 164 0.51 6.57 8.51
CA SER A 164 0.37 7.03 7.13
C SER A 164 1.50 8.01 6.86
N LEU A 165 2.33 7.70 5.86
CA LEU A 165 3.37 8.62 5.42
C LEU A 165 2.94 9.43 4.21
N HIS A 166 1.90 9.02 3.49
CA HIS A 166 1.39 9.74 2.34
C HIS A 166 -0.12 9.53 2.16
N HIS A 167 -0.78 10.53 1.58
CA HIS A 167 -2.20 10.47 1.23
C HIS A 167 -2.35 10.44 -0.29
N GLU A 168 -3.26 9.60 -0.82
CA GLU A 168 -3.58 9.66 -2.24
C GLU A 168 -4.24 11.00 -2.59
N THR A 169 -3.54 11.81 -3.39
CA THR A 169 -4.10 13.06 -3.93
C THR A 169 -5.05 12.72 -5.08
N THR A 170 -6.36 12.75 -4.83
CA THR A 170 -7.37 12.58 -5.88
C THR A 170 -7.63 13.92 -6.59
N THR A 171 -6.69 14.41 -7.39
CA THR A 171 -6.99 15.50 -8.33
C THR A 171 -7.68 14.92 -9.56
N LEU A 172 -9.00 14.73 -9.50
CA LEU A 172 -9.83 14.71 -10.70
C LEU A 172 -10.15 16.17 -11.07
N SER A 173 -9.13 16.92 -11.47
CA SER A 173 -9.31 18.25 -12.07
C SER A 173 -8.16 18.52 -13.04
N ASP A 174 -8.52 18.54 -14.33
CA ASP A 174 -7.81 19.11 -15.48
C ASP A 174 -6.38 18.63 -15.77
N GLN A 175 -6.27 17.49 -16.46
CA GLN A 175 -5.11 17.23 -17.32
C GLN A 175 -5.30 17.93 -18.67
N THR A 176 -5.05 19.23 -18.75
CA THR A 176 -4.54 19.83 -19.99
C THR A 176 -3.03 19.70 -19.98
N GLY A 177 -2.56 18.72 -20.75
CA GLY A 177 -1.25 18.56 -21.38
C GLY A 177 -0.04 19.17 -20.69
N ASP A 178 0.91 18.30 -20.31
CA ASP A 178 2.30 18.63 -20.55
C ASP A 178 3.07 17.43 -21.08
N LYS A 179 3.90 17.74 -22.07
CA LYS A 179 4.72 16.82 -22.86
C LYS A 179 5.75 16.14 -21.96
N ILE A 180 5.92 14.84 -22.18
CA ILE A 180 6.98 14.06 -21.57
C ILE A 180 8.24 14.30 -22.40
N ASP A 181 9.18 15.07 -21.86
CA ASP A 181 10.57 15.04 -22.31
C ASP A 181 11.27 13.81 -21.70
N GLU A 182 11.93 13.07 -22.58
CA GLU A 182 12.68 11.83 -22.35
C GLU A 182 13.80 11.99 -21.32
N ILE A 183 13.91 11.04 -20.37
CA ILE A 183 15.16 10.36 -19.93
C ILE A 183 14.81 8.94 -19.50
#